data_AF-A0A2N2CFI0-F1
#
_entry.id   AF-A0A2N2CFI0-F1
#
_cell.length_a   1.000
_cell.length_b   1.000
_cell.length_c   1.000
_cell.angle_alpha   90.00
_cell.angle_beta   90.00
_cell.angle_gamma   90.00
#
_symmetry.space_group_name_H-M   'P 1'
#
loop_
_entity.id
_entity.type
_entity.pdbx_description
1 polymer ?
#
loop_
_entity_poly.entity_id
_entity_poly.type
_entity_poly.pdbx_seq_one_letter_code
_entity_poly.pdbx_strand_id
1 'polypeptide(L)'
;MNNKQVEIIIKSLNVDQLSEYLKESFCDPMRIIKENIHNGLKPMHFPLEKENLEEIKKTFLKYEMVIDGNLKLEENLMPVIHSVSHLSLDQRLVAKSILRNCASGHQKELAVAQKLIELMGDVSCQVYDLIRQLTYKTDDRIDIYDNYLVDLIERSD
;
A
#
# COMPACT_ATOMS: atom_id res chain seq x y z
N MET A 1 11.03 -6.36 -6.62
CA MET A 1 11.72 -7.36 -5.78
C MET A 1 10.82 -8.59 -5.67
N ASN A 2 11.26 -9.63 -4.96
CA ASN A 2 10.84 -11.04 -5.11
C ASN A 2 9.42 -11.32 -4.59
N ASN A 3 8.40 -10.97 -5.37
CA ASN A 3 6.98 -11.13 -5.02
C ASN A 3 6.59 -12.60 -4.69
N LYS A 4 7.40 -13.56 -5.15
CA LYS A 4 7.27 -14.97 -4.80
C LYS A 4 7.33 -15.23 -3.29
N GLN A 5 8.09 -14.46 -2.51
CA GLN A 5 8.19 -14.67 -1.06
C GLN A 5 6.91 -14.24 -0.34
N VAL A 6 6.38 -13.06 -0.69
CA VAL A 6 5.10 -12.56 -0.17
C VAL A 6 3.98 -13.51 -0.58
N GLU A 7 3.95 -13.95 -1.82
CA GLU A 7 3.01 -14.95 -2.33
C GLU A 7 3.10 -16.29 -1.56
N ILE A 8 4.30 -16.80 -1.26
CA ILE A 8 4.49 -18.02 -0.46
C ILE A 8 3.95 -17.84 0.96
N ILE A 9 4.26 -16.70 1.60
CA ILE A 9 3.77 -16.40 2.95
C ILE A 9 2.25 -16.42 2.92
N ILE A 10 1.63 -15.64 2.05
CA ILE A 10 0.18 -15.50 1.96
C ILE A 10 -0.51 -16.84 1.67
N LYS A 11 0.04 -17.66 0.75
CA LYS A 11 -0.49 -19.01 0.47
C LYS A 11 -0.39 -19.96 1.67
N SER A 12 0.52 -19.69 2.61
CA SER A 12 0.68 -20.48 3.83
C SER A 12 -0.16 -19.99 5.01
N LEU A 13 -0.70 -18.78 4.93
CA LEU A 13 -1.58 -18.22 5.96
C LEU A 13 -2.98 -18.78 5.80
N ASN A 14 -3.62 -19.09 6.92
CA ASN A 14 -5.07 -19.23 6.92
C ASN A 14 -5.72 -17.84 6.81
N VAL A 15 -7.03 -17.83 6.60
CA VAL A 15 -7.81 -16.61 6.36
C VAL A 15 -7.72 -15.59 7.51
N ASP A 16 -7.69 -16.07 8.75
CA ASP A 16 -7.59 -15.22 9.94
C ASP A 16 -6.20 -14.56 10.04
N GLN A 17 -5.17 -15.36 9.76
CA GLN A 17 -3.79 -14.91 9.73
C GLN A 17 -3.52 -13.94 8.57
N LEU A 18 -4.26 -14.01 7.47
CA LEU A 18 -4.08 -13.11 6.33
C LEU A 18 -4.47 -11.67 6.67
N SER A 19 -5.60 -11.47 7.35
CA SER A 19 -6.06 -10.15 7.79
C SER A 19 -5.07 -9.52 8.78
N GLU A 20 -4.62 -10.30 9.76
CA GLU A 20 -3.62 -9.86 10.73
C GLU A 20 -2.28 -9.55 10.05
N TYR A 21 -1.81 -10.41 9.15
CA TYR A 21 -0.59 -10.19 8.37
C TYR A 21 -0.65 -8.91 7.53
N LEU A 22 -1.76 -8.64 6.85
CA LEU A 22 -1.94 -7.43 6.05
C LEU A 22 -1.85 -6.17 6.92
N LYS A 23 -2.49 -6.21 8.10
CA LYS A 23 -2.47 -5.10 9.05
C LYS A 23 -1.07 -4.86 9.61
N GLU A 24 -0.43 -5.90 10.12
CA GLU A 24 0.86 -5.80 10.82
C GLU A 24 2.05 -5.57 9.87
N SER A 25 1.98 -6.08 8.64
CA SER A 25 3.09 -5.98 7.68
C SER A 25 3.01 -4.75 6.78
N PHE A 26 1.80 -4.22 6.56
CA PHE A 26 1.55 -3.11 5.64
C PHE A 26 0.84 -1.94 6.33
N CYS A 27 -0.42 -2.08 6.76
CA CYS A 27 -1.21 -0.93 7.20
C CYS A 27 -0.55 -0.13 8.33
N ASP A 28 -0.16 -0.80 9.42
CA ASP A 28 0.40 -0.13 10.59
C ASP A 28 1.82 0.39 10.33
N PRO A 29 2.75 -0.39 9.73
CA PRO A 29 4.06 0.14 9.35
C PRO A 29 4.00 1.31 8.37
N MET A 30 3.11 1.28 7.37
CA MET A 30 3.00 2.36 6.40
C MET A 30 2.54 3.66 7.07
N ARG A 31 1.60 3.60 8.03
CA ARG A 31 1.20 4.77 8.84
C ARG A 31 2.38 5.38 9.59
N ILE A 32 3.19 4.54 10.25
CA ILE A 32 4.37 4.99 11.01
C ILE A 32 5.43 5.59 10.08
N ILE A 33 5.75 4.91 8.98
CA ILE A 33 6.74 5.39 8.00
C ILE A 33 6.31 6.74 7.42
N LYS A 34 5.03 6.87 7.06
CA LYS A 34 4.43 8.09 6.52
C LYS A 34 4.60 9.28 7.48
N GLU A 35 4.30 9.09 8.76
CA GLU A 35 4.48 10.11 9.79
C GLU A 35 5.95 10.52 9.95
N ASN A 36 6.86 9.54 9.96
CA ASN A 36 8.30 9.80 10.03
C ASN A 36 8.82 10.59 8.81
N ILE A 37 8.35 10.26 7.60
CA ILE A 37 8.69 11.02 6.40
C ILE A 37 8.14 12.44 6.49
N HIS A 38 6.89 12.62 6.93
CA HIS A 38 6.29 13.94 7.10
C HIS A 38 7.13 14.82 8.04
N ASN A 39 7.51 14.26 9.20
CA ASN A 39 8.34 14.93 10.19
C ASN A 39 9.75 15.21 9.69
N GLY A 40 10.31 14.34 8.84
CA GLY A 40 11.62 14.52 8.21
C GLY A 40 11.64 15.54 7.06
N LEU A 41 10.60 15.56 6.22
CA LEU A 41 10.49 16.50 5.09
C LEU A 41 10.17 17.92 5.55
N LYS A 42 9.38 18.09 6.61
CA LYS A 42 8.96 19.41 7.12
C LYS A 42 10.15 20.37 7.34
N PRO A 43 11.23 20.01 8.08
CA PRO A 43 12.37 20.89 8.33
C PRO A 43 13.37 21.01 7.17
N MET A 44 13.23 20.25 6.08
CA MET A 44 14.15 20.37 4.94
C MET A 44 13.89 21.67 4.18
N HIS A 45 14.79 22.64 4.23
CA HIS A 45 14.63 23.93 3.53
C HIS A 45 15.46 24.05 2.26
N PHE A 46 16.47 23.19 2.11
CA PHE A 46 17.39 23.22 0.99
C PHE A 46 17.48 21.83 0.36
N PRO A 47 17.55 21.75 -0.98
CA PRO A 47 17.82 20.48 -1.65
C PRO A 47 19.21 19.96 -1.23
N LEU A 48 19.36 18.64 -1.21
CA LEU A 48 20.62 17.99 -0.90
C LEU A 48 21.57 18.03 -2.11
N GLU A 49 21.01 17.95 -3.32
CA GLU A 49 21.73 18.05 -4.58
C GLU A 49 20.95 18.91 -5.59
N LYS A 50 20.58 18.33 -6.74
CA LYS A 50 19.86 18.98 -7.85
C LYS A 50 18.38 18.61 -7.87
N GLU A 51 17.89 17.89 -6.87
CA GLU A 51 16.50 17.47 -6.82
C GLU A 51 15.56 18.64 -6.53
N ASN A 52 14.31 18.51 -6.96
CA ASN A 52 13.29 19.50 -6.68
C ASN A 52 12.59 19.19 -5.35
N LEU A 53 13.17 19.66 -4.24
CA LEU A 53 12.64 19.44 -2.89
C LEU A 53 11.18 19.92 -2.72
N GLU A 54 10.80 21.05 -3.32
CA GLU A 54 9.44 21.57 -3.23
C GLU A 54 8.44 20.61 -3.90
N GLU A 55 8.77 20.12 -5.10
CA GLU A 55 7.93 19.16 -5.81
C GLU A 55 7.91 17.79 -5.12
N ILE A 56 9.01 17.36 -4.48
CA ILE A 56 9.04 16.16 -3.63
C ILE A 56 8.04 16.30 -2.48
N LYS A 57 8.09 17.40 -1.72
CA LYS A 57 7.18 17.65 -0.60
C LYS A 57 5.71 17.66 -1.04
N LYS A 58 5.42 18.36 -2.13
CA LYS A 58 4.06 18.44 -2.70
C LYS A 58 3.57 17.08 -3.19
N THR A 59 4.43 16.33 -3.87
CA THR A 59 4.10 14.99 -4.36
C THR A 59 3.92 14.01 -3.19
N PHE A 60 4.71 14.14 -2.13
CA PHE A 60 4.56 13.31 -0.93
C PHE A 60 3.25 13.61 -0.20
N LEU A 61 2.86 14.88 -0.06
CA LEU A 61 1.56 15.24 0.50
C LEU A 61 0.41 14.64 -0.33
N LYS A 62 0.50 14.67 -1.66
CA LYS A 62 -0.48 14.03 -2.54
C LYS A 62 -0.51 12.51 -2.32
N TYR A 63 0.66 11.90 -2.20
CA TYR A 63 0.78 10.48 -1.90
C TYR A 63 0.10 10.13 -0.57
N GLU A 64 0.36 10.93 0.48
CA GLU A 64 -0.23 10.81 1.81
C GLU A 64 -1.77 10.75 1.77
N MET A 65 -2.39 11.65 1.01
CA MET A 65 -3.84 11.69 0.87
C MET A 65 -4.39 10.46 0.12
N VAL A 66 -3.63 9.92 -0.83
CA VAL A 66 -4.05 8.75 -1.61
C VAL A 66 -3.95 7.48 -0.77
N ILE A 67 -2.81 7.26 -0.12
CA ILE A 67 -2.61 6.06 0.71
C ILE A 67 -3.59 6.01 1.88
N ASP A 68 -3.88 7.13 2.55
CA ASP A 68 -4.87 7.16 3.65
C ASP A 68 -6.27 6.77 3.16
N GLY A 69 -6.64 7.20 1.96
CA GLY A 69 -7.90 6.81 1.32
C GLY A 69 -7.95 5.32 0.99
N ASN A 70 -6.88 4.80 0.41
CA ASN A 70 -6.79 3.39 0.01
C ASN A 70 -6.76 2.46 1.23
N LEU A 71 -5.91 2.74 2.22
CA LEU A 71 -5.86 1.98 3.48
C LEU A 71 -7.23 1.90 4.16
N LYS A 72 -8.01 2.98 4.14
CA LYS A 72 -9.36 2.98 4.71
C LYS A 72 -10.33 2.10 3.92
N LEU A 73 -10.22 2.06 2.59
CA LEU A 73 -11.04 1.18 1.75
C LEU A 73 -10.66 -0.29 1.98
N GLU A 74 -9.38 -0.56 2.01
CA GLU A 74 -8.76 -1.85 2.30
C GLU A 74 -9.16 -2.40 3.67
N GLU A 75 -9.19 -1.56 4.72
CA GLU A 75 -9.66 -1.94 6.05
C GLU A 75 -11.12 -2.39 6.07
N ASN A 76 -11.97 -1.86 5.18
CA ASN A 76 -13.36 -2.32 5.06
C ASN A 76 -13.47 -3.71 4.41
N LEU A 77 -12.42 -4.16 3.70
CA LEU A 77 -12.36 -5.50 3.12
C LEU A 77 -11.95 -6.55 4.16
N MET A 78 -11.22 -6.17 5.20
CA MET A 78 -10.70 -7.10 6.23
C MET A 78 -11.76 -7.99 6.90
N PRO A 79 -12.93 -7.46 7.33
CA PRO A 79 -13.97 -8.30 7.93
C PRO A 79 -14.56 -9.31 6.94
N VAL A 80 -14.56 -8.97 5.65
CA VAL A 80 -15.04 -9.84 4.58
C VAL A 80 -13.98 -10.91 4.27
N ILE A 81 -12.70 -10.55 4.28
CA ILE A 81 -11.60 -11.52 4.16
C ILE A 81 -11.67 -12.52 5.30
N HIS A 82 -11.83 -12.07 6.55
CA HIS A 82 -11.90 -12.94 7.74
C HIS A 82 -13.01 -14.01 7.66
N SER A 83 -14.02 -13.83 6.81
CA SER A 83 -15.13 -14.78 6.62
C SER A 83 -15.06 -15.58 5.30
N VAL A 84 -13.94 -15.53 4.56
CA VAL A 84 -13.76 -16.13 3.22
C VAL A 84 -14.18 -17.59 3.12
N SER A 85 -13.95 -18.41 4.15
CA SER A 85 -14.36 -19.82 4.19
C SER A 85 -15.89 -20.03 4.20
N HIS A 86 -16.68 -19.00 4.49
CA HIS A 86 -18.15 -19.07 4.63
C HIS A 86 -18.88 -17.86 4.02
N LEU A 87 -18.32 -17.23 2.98
CA LEU A 87 -18.97 -16.06 2.38
C LEU A 87 -20.27 -16.44 1.69
N SER A 88 -21.36 -15.79 2.12
CA SER A 88 -22.60 -15.76 1.35
C SER A 88 -22.37 -15.08 0.00
N LEU A 89 -23.25 -15.34 -0.97
CA LEU A 89 -23.20 -14.69 -2.28
C LEU A 89 -23.16 -13.16 -2.16
N ASP A 90 -23.96 -12.59 -1.27
CA ASP A 90 -24.02 -11.15 -1.02
C ASP A 90 -22.69 -10.61 -0.49
N GLN A 91 -22.04 -11.32 0.44
CA GLN A 91 -20.74 -10.90 0.97
C GLN A 91 -19.64 -10.96 -0.10
N ARG A 92 -19.67 -11.94 -1.01
CA ARG A 92 -18.75 -11.99 -2.16
C ARG A 92 -18.95 -10.81 -3.11
N LEU A 93 -20.20 -10.45 -3.39
CA LEU A 93 -20.52 -9.29 -4.24
C LEU A 93 -20.01 -7.98 -3.61
N VAL A 94 -20.18 -7.83 -2.29
CA VAL A 94 -19.62 -6.70 -1.54
C VAL A 94 -18.08 -6.69 -1.63
N ALA A 95 -17.42 -7.83 -1.41
CA ALA A 95 -15.97 -7.96 -1.51
C ALA A 95 -15.44 -7.54 -2.90
N LYS A 96 -16.08 -8.05 -3.97
CA LYS A 96 -15.74 -7.72 -5.36
C LYS A 96 -15.94 -6.23 -5.65
N SER A 97 -16.98 -5.62 -5.10
CA SER A 97 -17.23 -4.18 -5.24
C SER A 97 -16.13 -3.35 -4.57
N ILE A 98 -15.74 -3.72 -3.34
CA ILE A 98 -14.66 -3.04 -2.61
C ILE A 98 -13.33 -3.18 -3.35
N LEU A 99 -12.97 -4.39 -3.81
CA LEU A 99 -11.75 -4.62 -4.58
C LEU A 99 -11.69 -3.78 -5.87
N ARG A 100 -12.79 -3.68 -6.62
CA ARG A 100 -12.85 -2.80 -7.80
C ARG A 100 -12.61 -1.33 -7.45
N ASN A 101 -13.14 -0.87 -6.33
CA ASN A 101 -12.90 0.50 -5.87
C ASN A 101 -11.43 0.70 -5.48
N CYS A 102 -10.82 -0.29 -4.81
CA CYS A 102 -9.41 -0.28 -4.43
C CYS A 102 -8.50 -0.20 -5.66
N ALA A 103 -8.74 -1.01 -6.69
CA ALA A 103 -7.91 -1.05 -7.91
C ALA A 103 -7.72 0.33 -8.57
N SER A 104 -8.78 1.15 -8.63
CA SER A 104 -8.68 2.51 -9.17
C SER A 104 -7.82 3.43 -8.29
N GLY A 105 -7.89 3.25 -6.97
CA GLY A 105 -7.07 3.94 -5.98
C GLY A 105 -5.60 3.50 -6.04
N HIS A 106 -5.36 2.21 -6.23
CA HIS A 106 -4.03 1.60 -6.34
C HIS A 106 -3.26 2.12 -7.55
N GLN A 107 -3.91 2.21 -8.72
CA GLN A 107 -3.28 2.80 -9.91
C GLN A 107 -2.82 4.24 -9.67
N LYS A 108 -3.66 5.03 -8.99
CA LYS A 108 -3.32 6.41 -8.62
C LYS A 108 -2.17 6.44 -7.61
N GLU A 109 -2.15 5.53 -6.64
CA GLU A 109 -1.09 5.43 -5.64
C GLU A 109 0.25 5.08 -6.28
N LEU A 110 0.30 4.03 -7.10
CA LEU A 110 1.49 3.61 -7.85
C LEU A 110 2.04 4.75 -8.72
N ALA A 111 1.16 5.48 -9.42
CA ALA A 111 1.58 6.60 -10.25
C ALA A 111 2.25 7.72 -9.43
N VAL A 112 1.75 8.01 -8.22
CA VAL A 112 2.35 9.03 -7.35
C VAL A 112 3.62 8.51 -6.68
N ALA A 113 3.65 7.23 -6.27
CA ALA A 113 4.84 6.56 -5.74
C ALA A 113 6.00 6.59 -6.75
N GLN A 114 5.72 6.20 -7.99
CA GLN A 114 6.71 6.20 -9.07
C GLN A 114 7.27 7.61 -9.33
N LYS A 115 6.38 8.63 -9.35
CA LYS A 115 6.81 10.02 -9.46
C LYS A 115 7.72 10.47 -8.31
N LEU A 116 7.46 10.01 -7.08
CA LEU A 116 8.35 10.29 -5.94
C LEU A 116 9.74 9.72 -6.14
N ILE A 117 9.83 8.46 -6.59
CA ILE A 117 11.11 7.81 -6.91
C ILE A 117 11.86 8.59 -7.99
N GLU A 118 11.18 9.00 -9.06
CA GLU A 118 11.77 9.79 -10.15
C GLU A 118 12.29 11.16 -9.67
N LEU A 119 11.54 11.84 -8.80
CA LEU A 119 11.94 13.15 -8.28
C LEU A 119 13.16 13.08 -7.35
N MET A 120 13.29 12.00 -6.57
CA MET A 120 14.44 11.80 -5.69
C MET A 120 15.69 11.31 -6.44
N GLY A 121 15.51 10.60 -7.55
CA GLY A 121 16.60 9.96 -8.27
C GLY A 121 17.46 9.07 -7.36
N ASP A 122 18.77 9.17 -7.51
CA ASP A 122 19.75 8.42 -6.72
C ASP A 122 20.13 9.11 -5.39
N VAL A 123 19.53 10.27 -5.07
CA VAL A 123 19.87 11.02 -3.85
C VAL A 123 19.53 10.18 -2.62
N SER A 124 20.52 9.95 -1.75
CA SER A 124 20.34 9.16 -0.54
C SER A 124 20.32 10.05 0.70
N CYS A 125 19.23 9.97 1.45
CA CYS A 125 19.17 10.44 2.83
C CYS A 125 18.13 9.61 3.58
N GLN A 126 18.16 9.67 4.91
CA GLN A 126 17.25 8.88 5.75
C GLN A 126 15.78 9.06 5.36
N VAL A 127 15.35 10.28 5.03
CA VAL A 127 13.95 10.57 4.63
C VAL A 127 13.61 9.96 3.28
N TYR A 128 14.53 10.04 2.30
CA TYR A 128 14.33 9.46 0.98
C TYR A 128 14.37 7.92 1.02
N ASP A 129 15.18 7.35 1.91
CA ASP A 129 15.20 5.90 2.14
C ASP A 129 13.89 5.42 2.75
N LEU A 130 13.28 6.20 3.66
CA LEU A 130 11.94 5.92 4.17
C LEU A 130 10.89 6.02 3.06
N ILE A 131 10.98 7.01 2.16
CA ILE A 131 10.07 7.09 0.99
C ILE A 131 10.22 5.84 0.13
N ARG A 132 11.45 5.41 -0.20
CA ARG A 132 11.69 4.17 -0.97
C ARG A 132 11.10 2.94 -0.28
N GLN A 133 11.29 2.81 1.04
CA GLN A 133 10.69 1.73 1.81
C GLN A 133 9.16 1.75 1.74
N LEU A 134 8.56 2.93 1.84
CA LEU A 134 7.11 3.12 1.73
C LEU A 134 6.59 2.76 0.35
N THR A 135 7.28 3.16 -0.73
CA THR A 135 6.90 2.80 -2.10
C THR A 135 7.07 1.30 -2.35
N TYR A 136 8.10 0.64 -1.81
CA TYR A 136 8.22 -0.82 -1.92
C TYR A 136 7.08 -1.54 -1.20
N LYS A 137 6.70 -1.08 0.01
CA LYS A 137 5.52 -1.61 0.72
C LYS A 137 4.23 -1.36 -0.04
N THR A 138 4.14 -0.27 -0.79
CA THR A 138 2.98 0.06 -1.64
C THR A 138 2.84 -0.96 -2.74
N ASP A 139 3.92 -1.23 -3.48
CA ASP A 139 3.94 -2.19 -4.58
C ASP A 139 3.54 -3.58 -4.07
N ASP A 140 4.20 -4.05 -3.00
CA ASP A 140 3.92 -5.37 -2.41
C ASP A 140 2.47 -5.47 -1.94
N ARG A 141 1.96 -4.47 -1.20
CA ARG A 141 0.59 -4.47 -0.70
C ARG A 141 -0.41 -4.49 -1.85
N ILE A 142 -0.25 -3.61 -2.83
CA ILE A 142 -1.18 -3.48 -3.97
C ILE A 142 -1.26 -4.79 -4.73
N ASP A 143 -0.14 -5.47 -4.96
CA ASP A 143 -0.13 -6.77 -5.61
C ASP A 143 -0.97 -7.82 -4.86
N ILE A 144 -0.92 -7.81 -3.52
CA ILE A 144 -1.74 -8.72 -2.71
C ILE A 144 -3.24 -8.44 -2.92
N TYR A 145 -3.65 -7.18 -2.94
CA TYR A 145 -5.07 -6.85 -3.15
C TYR A 145 -5.52 -7.13 -4.58
N ASP A 146 -4.76 -6.68 -5.57
CA ASP A 146 -5.19 -6.69 -6.97
C ASP A 146 -5.04 -8.06 -7.62
N ASN A 147 -4.10 -8.89 -7.16
CA ASN A 147 -3.84 -10.20 -7.74
C ASN A 147 -4.27 -11.34 -6.80
N TYR A 148 -3.83 -11.32 -5.54
CA TYR A 148 -4.09 -12.47 -4.65
C TYR A 148 -5.50 -12.50 -4.08
N LEU A 149 -5.99 -11.39 -3.51
CA LEU A 149 -7.30 -11.34 -2.88
C LEU A 149 -8.44 -11.44 -3.89
N VAL A 150 -8.25 -10.91 -5.10
CA VAL A 150 -9.15 -11.12 -6.25
C VAL A 150 -9.27 -12.62 -6.53
N ASP A 151 -8.14 -13.31 -6.74
CA ASP A 151 -8.12 -14.76 -7.00
C ASP A 151 -8.77 -15.57 -5.88
N LEU A 152 -8.50 -15.23 -4.61
CA LEU A 152 -9.05 -15.92 -3.45
C LEU A 152 -10.59 -15.82 -3.42
N ILE A 153 -11.13 -14.62 -3.63
CA ILE A 153 -12.58 -14.37 -3.61
C ILE A 153 -13.27 -14.99 -4.83
N GLU A 154 -12.60 -15.08 -5.98
CA GLU A 154 -13.14 -15.73 -7.18
C GLU A 154 -13.14 -17.27 -7.09
N ARG A 155 -12.20 -17.87 -6.36
CA ARG A 155 -12.07 -19.34 -6.24
C ARG A 155 -12.84 -19.96 -5.08
N SER A 156 -13.49 -19.16 -4.23
CA SER A 156 -14.18 -19.64 -3.03
C SER A 156 -15.51 -20.36 -3.29
N ASP A 157 -15.76 -20.87 -4.51
CA ASP A 157 -16.96 -21.62 -4.91
C ASP A 157 -17.06 -23.01 -4.26
#